data_AF-A0A545T0Q1-F1
#
_entry.id   AF-A0A545T0Q1-F1
#
_cell.length_a   1.000
_cell.length_b   1.000
_cell.length_c   1.000
_cell.angle_alpha   90.00
_cell.angle_beta   90.00
_cell.angle_gamma   90.00
#
_symmetry.space_group_name_H-M   'P 1'
#
loop_
_entity.id
_entity.type
_entity.pdbx_description
1 polymer ?
#
loop_
_entity_poly.entity_id
_entity_poly.type
_entity_poly.pdbx_seq_one_letter_code
_entity_poly.pdbx_strand_id
1 'polypeptide(L)'
;MVSVRIVQPRGRIWLEITQEEHIAGYLVDQTIKRTDLGFIAEDYDDKYFSPAVDISVNAERFVNEFEPYSIMMTTDLFHEEGCNEVNERFNPHRA
;
A
#
# COMPACT_ATOMS: atom_id res chain seq x y z
N MET A 1 -15.15 -0.63 9.08
CA MET A 1 -13.77 -0.33 9.55
C MET A 1 -12.81 -0.54 8.39
N VAL A 2 -11.72 0.23 8.30
CA VAL A 2 -10.64 -0.02 7.33
C VAL A 2 -9.36 -0.33 8.11
N SER A 3 -8.64 -1.38 7.69
CA SER A 3 -7.33 -1.74 8.23
C SER A 3 -6.35 -1.92 7.09
N VAL A 4 -5.13 -1.39 7.26
CA VAL A 4 -4.05 -1.49 6.28
C VAL A 4 -2.85 -2.15 6.94
N ARG A 5 -2.23 -3.11 6.25
CA ARG A 5 -1.09 -3.89 6.76
C ARG A 5 -0.09 -4.19 5.65
N ILE A 6 1.19 -4.17 6.00
CA ILE A 6 2.23 -4.85 5.21
C ILE A 6 2.28 -6.30 5.68
N VAL A 7 2.16 -7.25 4.75
CA VAL A 7 2.19 -8.68 5.04
C VAL A 7 3.29 -9.34 4.22
N GLN A 8 4.22 -10.01 4.88
CA GLN A 8 5.39 -10.61 4.26
C GLN A 8 5.46 -12.13 4.51
N PRO A 9 4.68 -12.94 3.76
CA PRO A 9 4.90 -14.37 3.71
C PRO A 9 6.19 -14.70 2.93
N ARG A 10 6.64 -15.97 2.97
CA ARG A 10 7.85 -16.37 2.25
C ARG A 10 7.79 -15.99 0.77
N GLY A 11 8.73 -15.14 0.35
CA GLY A 11 8.97 -14.80 -1.06
C GLY A 11 8.10 -13.68 -1.63
N ARG A 12 7.21 -13.04 -0.86
CA ARG A 12 6.39 -11.91 -1.34
C ARG A 12 6.14 -10.87 -0.25
N ILE A 13 5.81 -9.66 -0.67
CA ILE A 13 5.35 -8.58 0.21
C ILE A 13 4.05 -8.04 -0.36
N TRP A 14 3.05 -7.93 0.50
CA TRP A 14 1.72 -7.46 0.14
C TRP A 14 1.39 -6.19 0.91
N LEU A 15 0.75 -5.23 0.24
CA LEU A 15 -0.13 -4.28 0.89
C LEU A 15 -1.51 -4.93 1.00
N GLU A 16 -1.95 -5.21 2.23
CA GLU A 16 -3.27 -5.73 2.53
C GLU A 16 -4.17 -4.59 3.02
N ILE A 17 -5.32 -4.43 2.37
CA ILE A 17 -6.37 -3.50 2.77
C ILE A 17 -7.61 -4.34 3.08
N THR A 18 -8.06 -4.28 4.33
CA THR A 18 -9.26 -4.95 4.82
C THR A 18 -10.34 -3.92 5.10
N GLN A 19 -11.50 -4.10 4.49
CA GLN A 19 -12.68 -3.26 4.66
C GLN A 19 -13.78 -4.11 5.30
N GLU A 20 -14.38 -3.60 6.36
CA GLU A 20 -15.46 -4.24 7.10
C GLU A 20 -16.72 -3.36 7.13
N GLU A 21 -17.87 -3.96 6.87
CA GLU A 21 -19.18 -3.35 6.94
C GLU A 21 -20.08 -4.14 7.89
N HIS A 22 -20.71 -3.46 8.85
CA HIS A 22 -21.66 -4.11 9.75
C HIS A 22 -23.02 -4.23 9.08
N ILE A 23 -23.51 -5.46 8.95
CA ILE A 23 -24.83 -5.76 8.39
C ILE A 23 -25.75 -6.22 9.53
N ALA A 24 -26.96 -5.69 9.55
CA ALA A 24 -28.01 -6.02 10.53
C ALA A 24 -27.57 -5.89 12.01
N GLY A 25 -26.53 -5.10 12.32
CA GLY A 25 -26.07 -4.81 13.68
C GLY A 25 -25.24 -5.91 14.36
N TYR A 26 -25.13 -7.11 13.78
CA TYR A 26 -24.36 -8.24 14.36
C TYR A 26 -23.57 -9.06 13.35
N LEU A 27 -23.79 -8.88 12.04
CA LEU A 27 -23.01 -9.52 10.99
C LEU A 27 -21.92 -8.55 10.53
N VAL A 28 -20.80 -9.09 10.08
CA VAL A 28 -19.70 -8.33 9.48
C VAL A 28 -19.46 -8.90 8.10
N ASP A 29 -19.62 -8.05 7.08
CA ASP A 29 -19.12 -8.32 5.74
C ASP A 29 -17.70 -7.76 5.63
N GLN A 30 -16.78 -8.54 5.09
CA GLN A 30 -15.36 -8.21 5.04
C GLN A 30 -14.80 -8.46 3.65
N THR A 31 -14.24 -7.42 3.05
CA THR A 31 -13.48 -7.48 1.80
C THR A 31 -11.99 -7.29 2.10
N ILE A 32 -11.16 -8.24 1.66
CA ILE A 32 -9.69 -8.16 1.76
C ILE A 32 -9.10 -8.06 0.36
N LYS A 33 -8.36 -6.97 0.09
CA LYS A 33 -7.58 -6.78 -1.12
C LYS A 33 -6.09 -6.84 -0.79
N ARG A 34 -5.33 -7.61 -1.58
CA ARG A 34 -3.87 -7.69 -1.48
C ARG A 34 -3.23 -7.28 -2.80
N THR A 35 -2.35 -6.29 -2.73
CA THR A 35 -1.53 -5.83 -3.86
C THR A 35 -0.09 -6.27 -3.64
N ASP A 36 0.49 -7.00 -4.60
CA ASP A 36 1.90 -7.41 -4.53
C ASP A 36 2.76 -6.15 -4.62
N LEU A 37 3.66 -5.90 -3.68
CA LEU A 37 4.55 -4.73 -3.72
C LEU A 37 5.85 -5.02 -4.48
N GLY A 38 6.09 -6.27 -4.88
CA GLY A 38 7.31 -6.69 -5.57
C GLY A 38 7.45 -6.16 -7.00
N PHE A 39 6.42 -5.50 -7.57
CA PHE A 39 6.54 -4.83 -8.88
C PHE A 39 7.18 -3.44 -8.78
N ILE A 40 7.29 -2.88 -7.58
CA ILE A 40 7.95 -1.60 -7.35
C ILE A 40 9.45 -1.89 -7.31
N ALA A 41 10.10 -1.70 -8.45
CA ALA A 41 11.48 -2.10 -8.69
C ALA A 41 12.09 -1.25 -9.81
N GLU A 42 13.41 -1.02 -9.76
CA GLU A 42 14.14 -0.42 -10.88
C GLU A 42 14.50 -1.48 -11.95
N ASP A 43 14.75 -2.72 -11.52
CA ASP A 43 15.00 -3.89 -12.37
C ASP A 43 14.47 -5.19 -11.69
N TYR A 44 14.48 -6.33 -12.37
CA TYR A 44 13.92 -7.60 -11.90
C TYR A 44 14.45 -8.04 -10.51
N ASP A 45 15.75 -7.81 -10.27
CA ASP A 45 16.44 -8.18 -9.04
C ASP A 45 16.51 -7.02 -8.02
N ASP A 46 16.22 -5.79 -8.42
CA ASP A 46 16.31 -4.60 -7.57
C ASP A 46 14.93 -4.10 -7.12
N LYS A 47 14.34 -4.87 -6.20
CA LYS A 47 13.02 -4.61 -5.64
C LYS A 47 13.11 -3.63 -4.49
N TYR A 48 12.35 -2.54 -4.57
CA TYR A 48 12.24 -1.55 -3.49
C TYR A 48 11.69 -2.20 -2.20
N PHE A 49 10.65 -3.02 -2.35
CA PHE A 49 10.14 -3.91 -1.31
C PHE A 49 10.60 -5.34 -1.58
N SER A 50 11.57 -5.82 -0.79
CA SER A 50 12.16 -7.16 -0.98
C SER A 50 11.78 -8.13 0.14
N PRO A 51 11.22 -9.31 -0.18
CA PRO A 51 10.86 -10.32 0.82
C PRO A 51 12.07 -10.94 1.53
N ALA A 52 13.29 -10.67 1.03
CA ALA A 52 14.54 -11.06 1.66
C ALA A 52 14.96 -10.13 2.82
N VAL A 53 14.36 -8.94 2.91
CA VAL A 53 14.62 -7.94 3.95
C VAL A 53 13.59 -8.09 5.07
N ASP A 54 13.94 -7.77 6.32
CA ASP A 54 13.00 -7.88 7.44
C ASP A 54 11.74 -7.01 7.25
N ILE A 55 10.59 -7.51 7.72
CA ILE A 55 9.30 -6.82 7.58
C ILE A 55 9.31 -5.44 8.24
N SER A 56 10.03 -5.24 9.34
CA SER A 56 10.12 -3.94 10.02
C SER A 56 10.79 -2.89 9.13
N VAL A 57 11.82 -3.28 8.38
CA VAL A 57 12.53 -2.41 7.44
C VAL A 57 11.63 -2.09 6.24
N ASN A 58 10.92 -3.07 5.68
CA ASN A 58 9.98 -2.81 4.59
C ASN A 58 8.80 -1.91 5.04
N ALA A 59 8.34 -2.07 6.28
CA ALA A 59 7.32 -1.20 6.86
C ALA A 59 7.85 0.22 7.07
N GLU A 60 9.07 0.37 7.59
CA GLU A 60 9.73 1.68 7.74
C GLU A 60 9.88 2.38 6.39
N ARG A 61 10.34 1.67 5.36
CA ARG A 61 10.41 2.19 3.98
C ARG A 61 9.05 2.68 3.50
N PHE A 62 8.00 1.87 3.65
CA PHE A 62 6.66 2.24 3.19
C PHE A 62 6.12 3.49 3.89
N VAL A 63 6.35 3.63 5.20
CA VAL A 63 5.76 4.71 6.00
C VAL A 63 6.58 6.00 5.95
N ASN A 64 7.91 5.89 5.99
CA ASN A 64 8.79 7.04 6.20
C ASN A 64 9.57 7.46 4.95
N GLU A 65 9.85 6.55 4.03
CA GLU A 65 10.74 6.80 2.88
C GLU A 65 10.00 6.83 1.53
N PHE A 66 8.95 6.04 1.38
CA PHE A 66 8.24 5.90 0.11
C PHE A 66 7.29 7.08 -0.10
N GLU A 67 7.54 7.85 -1.15
CA GLU A 67 6.89 9.14 -1.33
C GLU A 67 5.37 9.01 -1.53
N PRO A 68 4.55 9.94 -0.99
CA PRO A 68 3.09 9.91 -1.13
C PRO A 68 2.61 9.83 -2.58
N TYR A 69 3.26 10.54 -3.50
CA TYR A 69 2.93 10.49 -4.93
C TYR A 69 3.14 9.10 -5.51
N SER A 70 4.26 8.45 -5.18
CA SER A 70 4.55 7.07 -5.59
C SER A 70 3.54 6.08 -5.00
N ILE A 71 3.16 6.24 -3.73
CA ILE A 71 2.10 5.43 -3.09
C ILE A 71 0.78 5.56 -3.85
N MET A 72 0.37 6.78 -4.19
CA MET A 72 -0.86 7.04 -4.96
C MET A 72 -0.82 6.39 -6.35
N MET A 73 0.33 6.43 -7.02
CA MET A 73 0.45 5.88 -8.38
C MET A 73 0.56 4.35 -8.43
N THR A 74 0.93 3.72 -7.31
CA THR A 74 1.24 2.27 -7.28
C THR A 74 0.29 1.46 -6.41
N THR A 75 -0.57 2.11 -5.61
CA THR A 75 -1.45 1.41 -4.66
C THR A 75 -2.82 2.05 -4.62
N ASP A 76 -3.82 1.29 -4.17
CA ASP A 76 -5.17 1.77 -3.93
C ASP A 76 -5.36 2.28 -2.49
N LEU A 77 -4.29 2.77 -1.86
CA LEU A 77 -4.34 3.21 -0.46
C LEU A 77 -5.25 4.43 -0.27
N PHE A 78 -5.29 5.32 -1.26
CA PHE A 78 -6.06 6.55 -1.21
C PHE A 78 -7.35 6.42 -2.03
N HIS A 79 -8.43 7.00 -1.51
CA HIS A 79 -9.61 7.30 -2.30
C HIS A 79 -9.38 8.52 -3.20
N GLU A 80 -10.28 8.76 -4.15
CA GLU A 80 -10.16 9.83 -5.16
C GLU A 80 -9.80 11.20 -4.55
N GLU A 81 -10.46 11.60 -3.45
CA GLU A 81 -10.16 12.85 -2.75
C GLU A 81 -8.73 12.90 -2.22
N GLY A 82 -8.24 11.80 -1.64
CA GLY A 82 -6.87 11.66 -1.18
C GLY A 82 -5.87 11.67 -2.34
N CYS A 83 -6.21 11.03 -3.46
CA CYS A 83 -5.41 11.11 -4.68
C CYS A 83 -5.30 12.56 -5.18
N ASN A 84 -6.40 13.32 -5.17
CA ASN A 84 -6.39 14.72 -5.56
C ASN A 84 -5.48 15.56 -4.64
N GLU A 85 -5.59 15.40 -3.32
CA GLU A 85 -4.73 16.11 -2.35
C GLU A 85 -3.25 15.76 -2.53
N VAL A 86 -2.94 14.47 -2.71
CA VAL A 86 -1.57 14.01 -2.92
C VAL A 86 -1.01 14.54 -4.25
N ASN A 87 -1.79 14.43 -5.33
CA ASN A 87 -1.43 14.95 -6.63
C ASN A 87 -1.21 16.47 -6.59
N GLU A 88 -2.00 17.19 -5.79
CA GLU A 88 -1.84 18.61 -5.66
C GLU A 88 -0.52 18.99 -4.96
N ARG A 89 -0.15 18.29 -3.89
CA ARG A 89 0.99 18.69 -3.05
C ARG A 89 2.33 18.08 -3.46
N PHE A 90 2.30 16.87 -4.03
CA PHE A 90 3.51 16.04 -4.18
C PHE A 90 3.80 15.62 -5.61
N ASN A 91 2.97 15.98 -6.60
CA ASN A 91 3.23 15.60 -8.00
C ASN A 91 4.44 16.39 -8.58
N PRO A 92 5.54 15.71 -8.95
CA PRO A 92 6.75 16.36 -9.47
C PRO A 92 6.59 16.85 -10.93
N HIS A 93 5.52 16.44 -11.62
CA HIS A 93 5.22 16.78 -13.01
C HIS A 93 4.10 17.82 -13.14
N ARG A 94 3.59 18.33 -12.01
CA ARG A 94 2.58 19.38 -12.02
C ARG A 94 3.26 20.71 -12.38
N ALA A 95 2.87 21.25 -13.54
CA ALA A 95 3.32 22.56 -14.03
C ALA A 95 2.70 23.72 -13.24
#